data_AF-A0A818KSD8-F1
#
_entry.id   AF-A0A818KSD8-F1
#
_cell.length_a   1.000
_cell.length_b   1.000
_cell.length_c   1.000
_cell.angle_alpha   90.00
_cell.angle_beta   90.00
_cell.angle_gamma   90.00
#
_symmetry.space_group_name_H-M   'P 1'
#
loop_
_entity.id
_entity.type
_entity.pdbx_description
1 polymer ?
#
loop_
_entity_poly.entity_id
_entity_poly.type
_entity_poly.pdbx_seq_one_letter_code
_entity_poly.pdbx_strand_id
1 'polypeptide(L)'
;LVQRTWKDNGLAEQMFEELKLTSTSEQKIRLYNSFASGLFKYNHAEKAMIIIDEMKQNNILLDLITYNYLLRSTSLIKETYDTRWLFMNDYLNEMKQNSIQPNLRTFNSILYTLRRCSLYERGPTLALSLLNEMRQCDIEPSLGTWAHIIMIFYPNDQIGYDTQILPQIMDQLEKQFELNGKQFQWRDIDDREFFFNAMFKATVNCRDVDL
;
A
#
# COMPACT_ATOMS: atom_id res chain seq x y z
N LEU A 1 19.01 -12.01 -14.98
CA LEU A 1 18.99 -10.60 -14.53
C LEU A 1 19.46 -10.58 -13.08
N VAL A 2 20.55 -9.87 -12.77
CA VAL A 2 21.02 -9.73 -11.38
C VAL A 2 19.96 -8.94 -10.62
N GLN A 3 19.29 -9.58 -9.66
CA GLN A 3 18.37 -8.90 -8.77
C GLN A 3 19.21 -7.91 -7.95
N ARG A 4 18.93 -6.61 -8.09
CA ARG A 4 19.57 -5.60 -7.24
C ARG A 4 19.05 -5.84 -5.82
N THR A 5 19.92 -6.34 -4.95
CA THR A 5 19.64 -6.55 -3.52
C THR A 5 20.37 -5.47 -2.71
N TRP A 6 19.85 -5.18 -1.52
CA TRP A 6 20.62 -4.38 -0.55
C TRP A 6 21.90 -5.13 -0.18
N LYS A 7 22.96 -4.39 0.15
CA LYS A 7 24.22 -4.95 0.61
C LYS A 7 24.47 -4.48 2.03
N ASP A 8 24.42 -5.42 2.97
CA ASP A 8 24.77 -5.16 4.36
C ASP A 8 26.24 -4.72 4.46
N ASN A 9 26.48 -3.69 5.26
CA ASN A 9 27.76 -2.98 5.38
C ASN A 9 28.32 -2.46 4.04
N GLY A 10 27.46 -2.26 3.05
CA GLY A 10 27.83 -1.73 1.74
C GLY A 10 28.02 -0.21 1.75
N LEU A 11 28.40 0.33 0.59
CA LEU A 11 28.65 1.77 0.41
C LEU A 11 27.47 2.64 0.84
N ALA A 12 26.23 2.19 0.61
CA ALA A 12 25.05 2.95 1.02
C ALA A 12 24.97 3.14 2.55
N GLU A 13 25.26 2.10 3.34
CA GLU A 13 25.25 2.18 4.81
C GLU A 13 26.44 3.02 5.31
N GLN A 14 27.62 2.86 4.71
CA GLN A 14 28.81 3.67 5.04
C GLN A 14 28.58 5.16 4.79
N MET A 15 28.06 5.51 3.61
CA MET A 15 27.73 6.90 3.27
C MET A 15 26.62 7.45 4.18
N PHE A 16 25.65 6.61 4.56
CA PHE A 16 24.59 7.04 5.48
C PHE A 16 25.15 7.44 6.84
N GLU A 17 26.02 6.62 7.44
CA GLU A 17 26.65 6.95 8.73
C GLU A 17 27.55 8.19 8.67
N GLU A 18 28.32 8.35 7.58
CA GLU A 18 29.15 9.55 7.38
C GLU A 18 28.29 10.82 7.22
N LEU A 19 27.28 10.76 6.35
CA LEU A 19 26.39 11.89 6.07
C LEU A 19 25.52 12.24 7.27
N LYS A 20 25.17 11.26 8.11
CA LYS A 20 24.42 11.48 9.36
C LYS A 20 25.16 12.39 10.34
N LEU A 21 26.50 12.34 10.35
CA LEU A 21 27.33 13.20 11.20
C LEU A 21 27.58 14.59 10.60
N THR A 22 27.67 14.68 9.27
CA THR A 22 28.08 15.91 8.56
C THR A 22 26.92 16.75 8.03
N SER A 23 25.72 16.18 7.91
CA SER A 23 24.54 16.86 7.34
C SER A 23 23.89 17.86 8.29
N THR A 24 23.41 18.97 7.72
CA THR A 24 22.48 19.90 8.38
C THR A 24 21.14 19.24 8.69
N SER A 25 20.33 19.84 9.57
CA SER A 25 19.00 19.31 9.93
C SER A 25 18.09 19.07 8.72
N GLU A 26 18.05 19.99 7.76
CA GLU A 26 17.24 19.84 6.53
C GLU A 26 17.76 18.71 5.63
N GLN A 27 19.08 18.55 5.53
CA GLN A 27 19.70 17.47 4.77
C GLN A 27 19.44 16.11 5.43
N LYS A 28 19.42 16.04 6.77
CA LYS A 28 19.09 14.82 7.51
C LYS A 28 17.70 14.31 7.15
N ILE A 29 16.69 15.18 7.06
CA ILE A 29 15.34 14.77 6.64
C ILE A 29 15.40 14.03 5.29
N ARG A 30 16.05 14.60 4.28
CA ARG A 30 16.18 13.96 2.96
C ARG A 30 17.00 12.67 3.00
N LEU A 31 18.10 12.65 3.75
CA LEU A 31 18.98 11.50 3.90
C LEU A 31 18.24 10.31 4.49
N TYR A 32 17.58 10.50 5.64
CA TYR A 32 16.89 9.43 6.36
C TYR A 32 15.69 8.89 5.57
N ASN A 33 14.84 9.76 5.00
CA ASN A 33 13.71 9.31 4.18
C ASN A 33 14.17 8.52 2.95
N SER A 34 15.23 8.98 2.26
CA SER A 34 15.78 8.27 1.11
C SER A 34 16.35 6.90 1.49
N PHE A 35 17.06 6.84 2.63
CA PHE A 35 17.67 5.61 3.11
C PHE A 35 16.63 4.59 3.57
N ALA A 36 15.66 5.01 4.38
CA ALA A 36 14.54 4.17 4.83
C ALA A 36 13.70 3.66 3.65
N SER A 37 13.34 4.54 2.70
CA SER A 37 12.63 4.15 1.48
C SER A 37 13.44 3.15 0.63
N GLY A 38 14.76 3.32 0.56
CA GLY A 38 15.67 2.37 -0.09
C GLY A 38 15.63 0.99 0.56
N LEU A 39 15.72 0.93 1.89
CA LEU A 39 15.63 -0.32 2.66
C LEU A 39 14.30 -1.03 2.41
N PHE A 40 13.17 -0.32 2.47
CA PHE A 40 11.86 -0.90 2.16
C PHE A 40 11.77 -1.41 0.73
N LYS A 41 12.24 -0.64 -0.25
CA LYS A 41 12.23 -1.00 -1.67
C LYS A 41 12.98 -2.30 -1.97
N TYR A 42 14.03 -2.60 -1.20
CA TYR A 42 14.83 -3.81 -1.36
C TYR A 42 14.49 -4.90 -0.35
N ASN A 43 13.31 -4.84 0.29
CA ASN A 43 12.78 -5.83 1.25
C ASN A 43 13.57 -5.97 2.57
N HIS A 44 14.25 -4.91 3.02
CA HIS A 44 14.92 -4.85 4.33
C HIS A 44 14.06 -4.08 5.35
N ALA A 45 12.81 -4.51 5.52
CA ALA A 45 11.83 -3.82 6.36
C ALA A 45 12.26 -3.71 7.84
N GLU A 46 12.90 -4.75 8.40
CA GLU A 46 13.38 -4.73 9.79
C GLU A 46 14.43 -3.62 10.02
N LYS A 47 15.41 -3.52 9.12
CA LYS A 47 16.39 -2.42 9.14
C LYS A 47 15.73 -1.07 8.92
N ALA A 48 14.76 -0.99 8.01
CA ALA A 48 14.02 0.24 7.77
C ALA A 48 13.30 0.71 9.05
N MET A 49 12.68 -0.20 9.80
CA MET A 49 12.03 0.14 11.07
C MET A 49 13.02 0.69 12.11
N ILE A 50 14.25 0.16 12.20
CA ILE A 50 15.30 0.71 13.08
C ILE A 50 15.59 2.17 12.71
N ILE A 51 15.71 2.48 11.41
CA ILE A 51 15.93 3.85 10.94
C ILE A 51 14.73 4.74 11.27
N ILE A 52 13.50 4.23 11.14
CA ILE A 52 12.26 4.98 11.47
C ILE A 52 12.19 5.28 12.96
N ASP A 53 12.52 4.32 13.82
CA ASP A 53 12.57 4.53 15.27
C ASP A 53 13.62 5.58 15.63
N GLU A 54 14.78 5.54 14.98
CA GLU A 54 15.81 6.57 15.14
C GLU A 54 15.32 7.95 14.68
N MET A 55 14.61 8.04 13.55
CA MET A 55 14.00 9.30 13.09
C MET A 55 13.04 9.85 14.14
N LYS A 56 12.16 9.01 14.69
CA LYS A 56 11.17 9.40 15.71
C LYS A 56 11.84 9.89 16.99
N GLN A 57 12.87 9.18 17.48
CA GLN A 57 13.63 9.57 18.67
C GLN A 57 14.35 10.92 18.50
N ASN A 58 14.78 11.24 17.28
CA ASN A 58 15.49 12.46 16.95
C ASN A 58 14.59 13.57 16.36
N ASN A 59 13.27 13.40 16.38
CA ASN A 59 12.29 14.32 15.77
C ASN A 59 12.58 14.65 14.29
N ILE A 60 13.09 13.69 13.53
CA ILE A 60 13.30 13.81 12.08
C ILE A 60 12.00 13.45 11.37
N LEU A 61 11.49 14.38 10.56
CA LEU A 61 10.21 14.22 9.87
C LEU A 61 10.26 13.14 8.78
N LEU A 62 9.24 12.29 8.77
CA LEU A 62 8.99 11.33 7.69
C LEU A 62 8.27 12.03 6.53
N ASP A 63 8.51 11.57 5.31
CA ASP A 63 7.80 12.01 4.10
C ASP A 63 6.68 11.04 3.69
N LEU A 64 5.84 11.49 2.76
CA LEU A 64 4.71 10.72 2.24
C LEU A 64 5.14 9.35 1.67
N ILE A 65 6.30 9.27 1.02
CA ILE A 65 6.81 8.03 0.42
C ILE A 65 7.14 7.03 1.52
N THR A 66 7.79 7.49 2.58
CA THR A 66 8.18 6.68 3.74
C THR A 66 6.95 6.18 4.50
N TYR A 67 5.94 7.02 4.71
CA TYR A 67 4.67 6.57 5.30
C TYR A 67 3.96 5.52 4.43
N ASN A 68 3.93 5.68 3.12
CA ASN A 68 3.34 4.67 2.22
C ASN A 68 4.06 3.32 2.35
N TYR A 69 5.38 3.33 2.51
CA TYR A 69 6.13 2.11 2.80
C TYR A 69 5.79 1.50 4.17
N LEU A 70 5.70 2.32 5.22
CA LEU A 70 5.30 1.87 6.55
C LEU A 70 3.95 1.16 6.52
N LEU A 71 2.93 1.82 5.95
CA LEU A 71 1.57 1.28 5.81
C LEU A 71 1.55 -0.06 5.08
N ARG A 72 2.36 -0.22 4.01
CA ARG A 72 2.47 -1.47 3.27
C ARG A 72 3.24 -2.55 4.05
N SER A 73 4.28 -2.16 4.77
CA SER A 73 5.11 -3.09 5.56
C SER A 73 4.40 -3.65 6.79
N THR A 74 3.33 -2.99 7.26
CA THR A 74 2.47 -3.49 8.34
C THR A 74 1.93 -4.89 8.05
N SER A 75 1.79 -5.27 6.77
CA SER A 75 1.44 -6.63 6.35
C SER A 75 2.44 -7.72 6.77
N LEU A 76 3.68 -7.36 7.11
CA LEU A 76 4.76 -8.26 7.51
C LEU A 76 4.88 -8.43 9.03
N ILE A 77 4.22 -7.57 9.82
CA ILE A 77 4.26 -7.61 11.28
C ILE A 77 3.57 -8.88 11.76
N LYS A 78 4.19 -9.63 12.68
CA LYS A 78 3.67 -10.90 13.21
C LYS A 78 2.73 -10.71 14.40
N GLU A 79 1.78 -9.78 14.25
CA GLU A 79 0.77 -9.45 15.26
C GLU A 79 -0.65 -9.74 14.75
N THR A 80 -1.65 -9.60 15.64
CA THR A 80 -3.07 -9.74 15.28
C THR A 80 -3.49 -8.72 14.21
N TYR A 81 -4.58 -9.01 13.48
CA TYR A 81 -5.08 -8.09 12.46
C TYR A 81 -5.57 -6.77 13.05
N ASP A 82 -6.18 -6.78 14.24
CA ASP A 82 -6.57 -5.55 14.92
C ASP A 82 -5.35 -4.72 15.34
N THR A 83 -4.29 -5.34 15.86
CA THR A 83 -3.04 -4.62 16.18
C THR A 83 -2.42 -3.99 14.93
N ARG A 84 -2.40 -4.70 13.80
CA ARG A 84 -1.93 -4.14 12.52
C ARG A 84 -2.82 -2.98 12.04
N TRP A 85 -4.13 -3.09 12.20
CA TRP A 85 -5.06 -2.00 11.87
C TRP A 85 -4.82 -0.77 12.76
N LEU A 86 -4.56 -0.97 14.05
CA LEU A 86 -4.18 0.12 14.96
C LEU A 86 -2.90 0.83 14.50
N PHE A 87 -1.84 0.08 14.16
CA PHE A 87 -0.61 0.68 13.64
C PHE A 87 -0.83 1.51 12.38
N MET A 88 -1.69 1.05 11.44
CA MET A 88 -2.01 1.84 10.25
C MET A 88 -2.75 3.14 10.59
N ASN A 89 -3.67 3.12 11.56
CA ASN A 89 -4.36 4.33 12.02
C ASN A 89 -3.40 5.28 12.74
N ASP A 90 -2.45 4.76 13.52
CA ASP A 90 -1.44 5.58 14.18
C ASP A 90 -0.57 6.30 13.16
N TYR A 91 -0.15 5.63 12.08
CA TYR A 91 0.57 6.27 10.98
C TYR A 91 -0.25 7.34 10.26
N LEU A 92 -1.55 7.10 10.00
CA LEU A 92 -2.42 8.11 9.40
C LEU A 92 -2.62 9.33 10.32
N ASN A 93 -2.74 9.11 11.63
CA ASN A 93 -2.81 10.18 12.62
C ASN A 93 -1.51 10.98 12.67
N GLU A 94 -0.36 10.31 12.59
CA GLU A 94 0.96 10.94 12.54
C GLU A 94 1.12 11.78 11.27
N MET A 95 0.71 11.25 10.10
CA MET A 95 0.67 12.02 8.84
C MET A 95 -0.16 13.30 8.99
N LYS A 96 -1.36 13.20 9.59
CA LYS A 96 -2.24 14.34 9.84
C LYS A 96 -1.59 15.37 10.75
N GLN A 97 -0.96 14.94 11.85
CA GLN A 97 -0.24 15.83 12.78
C GLN A 97 0.91 16.56 12.07
N ASN A 98 1.58 15.87 11.15
CA ASN A 98 2.67 16.41 10.33
C ASN A 98 2.18 17.15 9.07
N SER A 99 0.87 17.38 8.92
CA SER A 99 0.26 18.05 7.75
C SER A 99 0.58 17.38 6.40
N ILE A 100 0.77 16.06 6.39
CA ILE A 100 1.00 15.26 5.21
C ILE A 100 -0.33 14.68 4.73
N GLN A 101 -0.73 15.04 3.52
CA GLN A 101 -1.98 14.57 2.93
C GLN A 101 -1.81 13.15 2.34
N PRO A 102 -2.71 12.20 2.67
CA PRO A 102 -2.79 10.92 1.99
C PRO A 102 -2.97 11.09 0.48
N ASN A 103 -2.44 10.14 -0.30
CA ASN A 103 -2.69 10.06 -1.73
C ASN A 103 -3.17 8.66 -2.14
N LEU A 104 -3.41 8.45 -3.44
CA LEU A 104 -3.79 7.15 -4.00
C LEU A 104 -2.89 6.01 -3.49
N ARG A 105 -1.57 6.25 -3.42
CA ARG A 105 -0.60 5.25 -2.96
C ARG A 105 -0.73 4.95 -1.47
N THR A 106 -1.12 5.92 -0.65
CA THR A 106 -1.43 5.74 0.78
C THR A 106 -2.59 4.76 0.96
N PHE A 107 -3.72 5.03 0.30
CA PHE A 107 -4.89 4.16 0.36
C PHE A 107 -4.61 2.76 -0.20
N ASN A 108 -3.94 2.67 -1.34
CA ASN A 108 -3.54 1.38 -1.92
C ASN A 108 -2.58 0.59 -1.00
N SER A 109 -1.73 1.27 -0.22
CA SER A 109 -0.85 0.61 0.74
C SER A 109 -1.62 -0.02 1.91
N ILE A 110 -2.68 0.64 2.39
CA ILE A 110 -3.57 0.09 3.42
C ILE A 110 -4.37 -1.08 2.86
N LEU A 111 -4.97 -0.93 1.67
CA LEU A 111 -5.72 -2.00 0.98
C LEU A 111 -4.82 -3.21 0.68
N TYR A 112 -3.56 -2.98 0.31
CA TYR A 112 -2.56 -4.04 0.17
C TYR A 112 -2.36 -4.81 1.48
N THR A 113 -2.29 -4.12 2.61
CA THR A 113 -2.16 -4.77 3.92
C THR A 113 -3.42 -5.54 4.28
N LEU A 114 -4.61 -4.98 4.03
CA LEU A 114 -5.89 -5.66 4.27
C LEU A 114 -6.03 -6.94 3.45
N ARG A 115 -5.70 -6.94 2.14
CA ARG A 115 -5.80 -8.16 1.30
C ARG A 115 -4.87 -9.29 1.76
N ARG A 116 -3.78 -8.96 2.47
CA ARG A 116 -2.85 -9.94 3.05
C ARG A 116 -3.30 -10.44 4.43
N CYS A 117 -4.35 -9.84 4.96
CA CYS A 117 -5.06 -10.26 6.16
C CYS A 117 -6.39 -10.89 5.78
N SER A 118 -6.35 -11.90 4.88
CA SER A 118 -7.56 -12.52 4.29
C SER A 118 -8.56 -13.06 5.30
N LEU A 119 -8.10 -13.46 6.49
CA LEU A 119 -8.95 -13.99 7.57
C LEU A 119 -9.50 -12.88 8.48
N TYR A 120 -9.24 -11.61 8.18
CA TYR A 120 -9.76 -10.52 8.99
C TYR A 120 -11.22 -10.24 8.62
N GLU A 121 -12.15 -10.67 9.47
CA GLU A 121 -13.60 -10.55 9.23
C GLU A 121 -14.04 -9.11 8.93
N ARG A 122 -13.36 -8.11 9.51
CA ARG A 122 -13.64 -6.69 9.28
C ARG A 122 -13.05 -6.15 7.97
N GLY A 123 -12.18 -6.91 7.32
CA GLY A 123 -11.44 -6.52 6.11
C GLY A 123 -12.31 -5.95 5.00
N PRO A 124 -13.38 -6.66 4.55
CA PRO A 124 -14.29 -6.15 3.52
C PRO A 124 -14.96 -4.81 3.91
N THR A 125 -15.49 -4.71 5.13
CA THR A 125 -16.13 -3.48 5.63
C THR A 125 -15.15 -2.31 5.68
N LEU A 126 -13.92 -2.54 6.17
CA LEU A 126 -12.87 -1.53 6.22
C LEU A 126 -12.43 -1.10 4.80
N ALA A 127 -12.36 -2.03 3.86
CA ALA A 127 -12.02 -1.73 2.47
C ALA A 127 -13.05 -0.81 1.80
N LEU A 128 -14.35 -1.07 2.02
CA LEU A 128 -15.43 -0.18 1.54
C LEU A 128 -15.38 1.19 2.22
N SER A 129 -15.08 1.25 3.53
CA SER A 129 -14.89 2.50 4.24
C SER A 129 -13.74 3.34 3.65
N LEU A 130 -12.61 2.70 3.30
CA LEU A 130 -11.48 3.37 2.67
C LEU A 130 -11.83 3.89 1.27
N LEU A 131 -12.62 3.15 0.47
CA LEU A 131 -13.10 3.66 -0.82
C LEU A 131 -13.97 4.92 -0.67
N ASN A 132 -14.79 4.98 0.39
CA ASN A 132 -15.59 6.16 0.66
C ASN A 132 -14.72 7.34 1.11
N GLU A 133 -13.73 7.09 1.97
CA GLU A 133 -12.76 8.11 2.40
C GLU A 133 -11.94 8.66 1.22
N MET A 134 -11.47 7.79 0.32
CA MET A 134 -10.81 8.19 -0.93
C MET A 134 -11.65 9.21 -1.71
N ARG A 135 -12.95 8.95 -1.88
CA ARG A 135 -13.87 9.86 -2.57
C ARG A 135 -14.05 11.19 -1.82
N GLN A 136 -14.10 11.15 -0.48
CA GLN A 136 -14.18 12.37 0.34
C GLN A 136 -12.91 13.23 0.25
N CYS A 137 -11.77 12.61 -0.08
CA CYS A 137 -10.50 13.29 -0.35
C CYS A 137 -10.30 13.64 -1.83
N ASP A 138 -11.31 13.50 -2.70
CA ASP A 138 -11.21 13.67 -4.15
C ASP A 138 -10.13 12.79 -4.82
N ILE A 139 -9.90 11.59 -4.27
CA ILE A 139 -8.96 10.59 -4.78
C ILE A 139 -9.74 9.48 -5.48
N GLU A 140 -9.66 9.45 -6.80
CA GLU A 140 -10.32 8.42 -7.60
C GLU A 140 -9.60 7.05 -7.48
N PRO A 141 -10.31 5.94 -7.19
CA PRO A 141 -9.77 4.58 -7.22
C PRO A 141 -9.09 4.25 -8.55
N SER A 142 -7.93 3.57 -8.50
CA SER A 142 -7.22 3.08 -9.69
C SER A 142 -7.50 1.59 -9.93
N LEU A 143 -6.99 1.04 -11.05
CA LEU A 143 -7.07 -0.39 -11.32
C LEU A 143 -6.45 -1.21 -10.17
N GLY A 144 -5.36 -0.72 -9.58
CA GLY A 144 -4.68 -1.32 -8.43
C GLY A 144 -5.54 -1.28 -7.18
N THR A 145 -6.28 -0.18 -6.96
CA THR A 145 -7.28 -0.10 -5.89
C THR A 145 -8.30 -1.23 -6.05
N TRP A 146 -8.90 -1.37 -7.23
CA TRP A 146 -9.88 -2.42 -7.51
C TRP A 146 -9.28 -3.83 -7.42
N ALA A 147 -8.02 -4.00 -7.83
CA ALA A 147 -7.31 -5.27 -7.68
C ALA A 147 -7.19 -5.69 -6.20
N HIS A 148 -6.96 -4.73 -5.30
CA HIS A 148 -6.97 -5.00 -3.87
C HIS A 148 -8.36 -5.32 -3.34
N ILE A 149 -9.41 -4.58 -3.75
CA ILE A 149 -10.79 -4.85 -3.35
C ILE A 149 -11.21 -6.27 -3.75
N ILE A 150 -10.95 -6.67 -4.99
CA ILE A 150 -11.23 -8.04 -5.47
C ILE A 150 -10.52 -9.07 -4.59
N MET A 151 -9.25 -8.86 -4.24
CA MET A 151 -8.50 -9.81 -3.40
C MET A 151 -8.96 -9.85 -1.94
N ILE A 152 -9.57 -8.77 -1.43
CA ILE A 152 -10.17 -8.74 -0.09
C ILE A 152 -11.51 -9.47 -0.08
N PHE A 153 -12.35 -9.23 -1.09
CA PHE A 153 -13.68 -9.83 -1.18
C PHE A 153 -13.67 -11.29 -1.65
N TYR A 154 -12.64 -11.68 -2.39
CA TYR A 154 -12.43 -13.05 -2.83
C TYR A 154 -11.03 -13.51 -2.40
N PRO A 155 -10.80 -13.78 -1.10
CA PRO A 155 -9.51 -14.28 -0.64
C PRO A 155 -9.12 -15.59 -1.35
N ASN A 156 -7.83 -15.92 -1.32
CA ASN A 156 -7.41 -17.24 -1.77
C ASN A 156 -7.97 -18.29 -0.79
N ASP A 157 -8.48 -19.39 -1.34
CA ASP A 157 -8.97 -20.56 -0.60
C ASP A 157 -10.24 -20.37 0.24
N GLN A 158 -11.01 -19.28 -0.02
CA GLN A 158 -12.32 -19.05 0.60
C GLN A 158 -13.39 -18.70 -0.44
N ILE A 159 -14.64 -19.02 -0.11
CA ILE A 159 -15.81 -18.54 -0.86
C ILE A 159 -15.86 -17.02 -0.69
N GLY A 160 -16.03 -16.29 -1.79
CA GLY A 160 -16.10 -14.83 -1.75
C GLY A 160 -17.17 -14.30 -0.79
N TYR A 161 -16.88 -13.19 -0.13
CA TYR A 161 -17.78 -12.52 0.80
C TYR A 161 -19.04 -11.97 0.12
N ASP A 162 -18.92 -11.59 -1.16
CA ASP A 162 -20.02 -11.05 -1.96
C ASP A 162 -19.78 -11.38 -3.44
N THR A 163 -20.73 -12.02 -4.12
CA THR A 163 -20.62 -12.35 -5.55
C THR A 163 -20.93 -11.16 -6.46
N GLN A 164 -21.54 -10.09 -5.93
CA GLN A 164 -21.96 -8.91 -6.71
C GLN A 164 -20.87 -7.85 -6.81
N ILE A 165 -19.85 -7.89 -5.96
CA ILE A 165 -18.81 -6.84 -5.94
C ILE A 165 -18.02 -6.82 -7.25
N LEU A 166 -17.69 -7.98 -7.84
CA LEU A 166 -16.96 -8.03 -9.10
C LEU A 166 -17.76 -7.44 -10.27
N PRO A 167 -19.03 -7.84 -10.52
CA PRO A 167 -19.89 -7.15 -11.49
C PRO A 167 -19.97 -5.63 -11.28
N GLN A 168 -20.17 -5.17 -10.04
CA GLN A 168 -20.25 -3.73 -9.74
C GLN A 168 -18.96 -2.98 -10.10
N ILE A 169 -17.80 -3.59 -9.82
CA ILE A 169 -16.49 -3.03 -10.20
C ILE A 169 -16.36 -2.95 -11.72
N MET A 170 -16.77 -4.00 -12.44
CA MET A 170 -16.71 -4.03 -13.90
C MET A 170 -17.60 -2.94 -14.51
N ASP A 171 -18.83 -2.79 -14.03
CA ASP A 171 -19.75 -1.73 -14.49
C ASP A 171 -19.19 -0.33 -14.23
N GLN A 172 -18.55 -0.11 -13.07
CA GLN A 172 -17.93 1.17 -12.75
C GLN A 172 -16.73 1.45 -13.66
N LEU A 173 -15.89 0.45 -13.92
CA LEU A 173 -14.71 0.60 -14.78
C LEU A 173 -15.09 0.80 -16.24
N GLU A 174 -16.13 0.14 -16.74
CA GLU A 174 -16.63 0.35 -18.10
C GLU A 174 -17.10 1.79 -18.30
N LYS A 175 -17.87 2.34 -17.34
CA LYS A 175 -18.28 3.76 -17.36
C LYS A 175 -17.07 4.69 -17.36
N GLN A 176 -16.07 4.44 -16.51
CA GLN A 176 -14.85 5.24 -16.47
C GLN A 176 -14.04 5.13 -17.77
N PHE A 177 -13.97 3.94 -18.36
CA PHE A 177 -13.26 3.70 -19.62
C PHE A 177 -13.89 4.49 -20.78
N GLU A 178 -15.22 4.49 -20.88
CA GLU A 178 -15.94 5.30 -21.88
C GLU A 178 -15.73 6.80 -21.66
N LEU A 179 -15.84 7.28 -20.41
CA LEU A 179 -15.59 8.69 -20.07
C LEU A 179 -14.16 9.16 -20.37
N ASN A 180 -13.17 8.26 -20.27
CA ASN A 180 -11.76 8.55 -20.53
C ASN A 180 -11.36 8.38 -22.01
N GLY A 181 -12.32 8.36 -22.93
CA GLY A 181 -12.03 8.23 -24.36
C GLY A 181 -11.47 6.84 -24.72
N LYS A 182 -11.94 5.80 -24.02
CA LYS A 182 -11.55 4.40 -24.23
C LYS A 182 -10.08 4.12 -23.94
N GLN A 183 -9.57 4.72 -22.87
CA GLN A 183 -8.20 4.52 -22.40
C GLN A 183 -8.13 4.37 -20.88
N PHE A 184 -7.25 3.49 -20.41
CA PHE A 184 -6.88 3.40 -19.00
C PHE A 184 -5.61 4.23 -18.72
N GLN A 185 -5.61 4.92 -17.59
CA GLN A 185 -4.42 5.60 -17.08
C GLN A 185 -3.74 4.74 -16.01
N TRP A 186 -2.45 4.49 -16.20
CA TRP A 186 -1.59 3.84 -15.21
C TRP A 186 -1.22 4.87 -14.14
N ARG A 187 -1.87 4.78 -12.97
CA ARG A 187 -1.73 5.73 -11.86
C ARG A 187 -1.06 5.14 -10.63
N ASP A 188 -1.07 3.81 -10.49
CA ASP A 188 -0.38 3.10 -9.41
C ASP A 188 0.39 1.89 -9.95
N ILE A 189 1.51 1.53 -9.31
CA ILE A 189 2.31 0.36 -9.69
C ILE A 189 1.53 -0.96 -9.58
N ASP A 190 0.55 -1.03 -8.70
CA ASP A 190 -0.30 -2.21 -8.48
C ASP A 190 -1.43 -2.31 -9.55
N ASP A 191 -1.61 -1.31 -10.42
CA ASP A 191 -2.60 -1.34 -11.53
C ASP A 191 -2.39 -2.55 -12.45
N ARG A 192 -1.13 -3.02 -12.57
CA ARG A 192 -0.75 -4.18 -13.40
C ARG A 192 -1.35 -5.50 -12.92
N GLU A 193 -1.78 -5.56 -11.67
CA GLU A 193 -2.33 -6.76 -11.06
C GLU A 193 -3.83 -6.92 -11.38
N PHE A 194 -4.51 -5.87 -11.84
CA PHE A 194 -5.97 -5.84 -11.93
C PHE A 194 -6.54 -6.93 -12.85
N PHE A 195 -6.19 -6.91 -14.14
CA PHE A 195 -6.79 -7.83 -15.12
C PHE A 195 -6.53 -9.29 -14.78
N PHE A 196 -5.32 -9.61 -14.30
CA PHE A 196 -4.98 -10.95 -13.84
C PHE A 196 -5.85 -11.37 -12.66
N ASN A 197 -5.95 -10.53 -11.62
CA ASN A 197 -6.74 -10.85 -10.43
C ASN A 197 -8.24 -10.94 -10.75
N ALA A 198 -8.78 -10.01 -11.54
CA ALA A 198 -10.17 -10.00 -11.94
C ALA A 198 -10.54 -11.26 -12.73
N MET A 199 -9.76 -11.61 -13.75
CA MET A 199 -9.99 -12.80 -14.57
C MET A 199 -9.88 -14.08 -13.73
N PHE A 200 -8.80 -14.21 -12.94
CA PHE A 200 -8.60 -15.38 -12.08
C PHE A 200 -9.76 -15.56 -11.09
N LYS A 201 -10.24 -14.48 -10.47
CA LYS A 201 -11.33 -14.55 -9.50
C LYS A 201 -12.69 -14.74 -10.16
N ALA A 202 -12.92 -14.21 -11.37
CA ALA A 202 -14.10 -14.52 -12.16
C ALA A 202 -14.17 -16.02 -12.43
N THR A 203 -13.13 -16.64 -12.99
CA THR A 203 -13.15 -18.08 -13.33
C THR A 203 -13.40 -18.98 -12.12
N VAL A 204 -12.86 -18.61 -10.95
CA VAL A 204 -12.98 -19.44 -9.73
C VAL A 204 -14.30 -19.22 -9.00
N ASN A 205 -14.80 -17.98 -8.92
CA ASN A 205 -15.93 -17.61 -8.06
C ASN A 205 -17.21 -17.29 -8.83
N CYS A 206 -17.09 -16.75 -10.04
CA CYS A 206 -18.17 -16.61 -11.00
C CYS A 206 -18.12 -17.87 -11.86
N ARG A 207 -18.62 -18.98 -11.33
CA ARG A 207 -18.99 -20.12 -12.18
C ARG A 207 -20.11 -19.61 -13.10
N ASP A 208 -19.75 -19.03 -14.23
CA ASP A 208 -20.62 -19.05 -15.39
C ASP A 208 -20.72 -20.52 -15.80
N VAL A 209 -21.75 -21.14 -15.22
CA VAL A 209 -22.48 -22.22 -15.83
C VAL A 209 -22.97 -21.66 -17.17
N ASP A 210 -22.61 -22.34 -18.25
CA ASP A 210 -23.01 -22.11 -19.65
C ASP A 210 -22.07 -21.23 -20.52
N LEU A 211 -20.99 -21.89 -20.99
CA LEU A 211 -20.46 -21.73 -22.36
C LEU A 211 -20.85 -22.96 -23.19
#